data_AF-A0A6M5Z4A1-F1
#
_entry.id   AF-A0A6M5Z4A1-F1
#
_cell.length_a   1.000
_cell.length_b   1.000
_cell.length_c   1.000
_cell.angle_alpha   90.00
_cell.angle_beta   90.00
_cell.angle_gamma   90.00
#
_symmetry.space_group_name_H-M   'P 1'
#
loop_
_entity.id
_entity.type
_entity.pdbx_description
1 polymer ?
#
loop_
_entity_poly.entity_id
_entity_poly.type
_entity_poly.pdbx_seq_one_letter_code
_entity_poly.pdbx_strand_id
1 'polypeptide(L)'
;MAGVKDCRRCGLVNPPSAQRCDCGYDFTTQTVERSYLGAAGTASLEWPSTSELVLCVLFPVLGLLLGLIARGRGRRAAGRVMLLTSASILLICNGPIFLAILVKATG
;
A
#
# COMPACT_ATOMS: atom_id res chain seq x y z
N MET A 1 -0.31 -0.24 49.11
CA MET A 1 -1.17 -0.46 47.92
C MET A 1 -0.48 0.20 46.75
N ALA A 2 0.00 -0.57 45.77
CA ALA A 2 0.64 0.01 44.60
C ALA A 2 -0.48 0.57 43.70
N GLY A 3 -0.58 1.90 43.60
CA GLY A 3 -1.64 2.59 42.84
C GLY A 3 -1.46 2.50 41.33
N VAL A 4 -2.53 2.61 40.56
CA VAL A 4 -2.47 2.74 39.10
C VAL A 4 -2.04 4.15 38.69
N LYS A 5 -1.46 4.30 37.50
CA LYS A 5 -1.06 5.58 36.92
C LYS A 5 -1.85 5.88 35.66
N ASP A 6 -2.60 6.98 35.67
CA ASP A 6 -3.32 7.45 34.47
C ASP A 6 -2.41 8.31 33.60
N CYS A 7 -2.30 7.96 32.32
CA CYS A 7 -1.53 8.75 31.37
C CYS A 7 -2.30 10.01 30.96
N ARG A 8 -1.77 11.19 31.31
CA ARG A 8 -2.39 12.49 30.92
C ARG A 8 -2.38 12.77 29.42
N ARG A 9 -1.60 12.02 28.64
CA ARG A 9 -1.49 12.21 27.19
C ARG A 9 -2.53 11.44 26.39
N CYS A 10 -2.81 10.19 26.77
CA CYS A 10 -3.71 9.31 26.00
C CYS A 10 -4.82 8.67 26.85
N GLY A 11 -4.85 8.89 28.16
CA GLY A 11 -5.83 8.31 29.07
C GLY A 11 -5.61 6.85 29.43
N LEU A 12 -4.54 6.21 28.95
CA LEU A 12 -4.25 4.81 29.26
C LEU A 12 -3.89 4.63 30.75
N VAL A 13 -4.51 3.64 31.39
CA VAL A 13 -4.19 3.23 32.77
C VAL A 13 -2.97 2.32 32.75
N ASN A 14 -1.91 2.71 33.46
CA ASN A 14 -0.63 2.00 33.51
C ASN A 14 -0.37 1.43 34.91
N PRO A 15 0.44 0.38 35.04
CA PRO A 15 0.81 -0.16 36.35
C PRO A 15 1.64 0.85 37.18
N PRO A 16 1.66 0.72 38.52
CA PRO A 16 2.42 1.61 39.42
C PRO A 16 3.90 1.72 39.08
N SER A 17 4.48 0.62 38.60
CA SER A 17 5.88 0.51 38.23
C SER A 17 6.20 1.13 36.87
N ALA A 18 5.21 1.53 36.07
CA ALA A 18 5.44 2.13 34.77
C ALA A 18 6.16 3.47 34.93
N GLN A 19 7.34 3.59 34.30
CA GLN A 19 8.06 4.85 34.15
C GLN A 19 7.59 5.63 32.93
N ARG A 20 7.05 4.93 31.93
CA ARG A 20 6.61 5.49 30.66
C ARG A 20 5.38 4.75 30.14
N CYS A 21 4.54 5.47 29.40
CA CYS A 21 3.36 4.94 28.72
C CYS A 21 3.69 4.62 27.25
N ASP A 22 2.97 3.66 26.67
CA ASP A 22 3.14 3.22 25.27
C ASP A 22 3.02 4.35 24.25
N CYS A 23 2.23 5.39 24.55
CA CYS A 23 2.12 6.59 23.72
C CYS A 23 3.38 7.49 23.71
N GLY A 24 4.39 7.16 24.52
CA GLY A 24 5.64 7.90 24.66
C GLY A 24 5.71 8.84 25.86
N TYR A 25 4.63 9.02 26.62
CA TYR A 25 4.60 9.91 27.80
C TYR A 25 5.40 9.33 28.97
N ASP A 26 6.41 10.05 29.44
CA ASP A 26 7.24 9.71 30.58
C ASP A 26 6.65 10.30 31.88
N PHE A 27 6.42 9.45 32.88
CA PHE A 27 5.77 9.86 34.14
C PHE A 27 6.72 10.60 35.10
N THR A 28 8.04 10.49 34.91
CA THR A 28 9.06 11.11 35.76
C THR A 28 9.33 12.54 35.31
N THR A 29 9.59 12.72 34.01
CA THR A 29 9.90 14.02 33.40
C THR A 29 8.64 14.77 32.97
N GLN A 30 7.49 14.09 32.91
CA GLN A 30 6.22 14.64 32.39
C GLN A 30 6.33 15.14 30.95
N THR A 31 7.28 14.60 30.18
CA THR A 31 7.48 14.93 28.77
C THR A 31 7.05 13.77 27.89
N VAL A 32 6.75 14.07 26.62
CA VAL A 32 6.47 13.04 25.61
C VAL A 32 7.75 12.77 24.85
N GLU A 33 8.31 11.58 25.04
CA GLU A 33 9.34 11.06 24.16
C GLU A 33 8.71 10.31 22.98
N ARG A 34 9.55 9.73 22.10
CA ARG A 34 9.07 8.97 20.93
C ARG A 34 8.09 7.87 21.36
N SER A 35 6.92 7.81 20.74
CA SER A 35 5.93 6.76 21.00
C SER A 35 6.51 5.36 20.71
N TYR A 36 6.22 4.38 21.57
CA TYR A 36 6.49 2.96 21.29
C TYR A 36 5.48 2.38 20.30
N LEU A 37 4.36 3.07 20.08
CA LEU A 37 3.51 2.91 18.90
C LEU A 37 4.22 3.52 17.68
N GLY A 38 5.45 3.07 17.40
CA GLY A 38 6.23 3.56 16.29
C GLY A 38 5.56 3.12 14.99
N ALA A 39 5.01 4.06 14.23
CA ALA A 39 4.61 3.98 12.81
C ALA A 39 3.91 2.70 12.30
N ALA A 40 3.49 1.78 13.17
CA ALA A 40 2.96 0.47 12.81
C ALA A 40 1.54 0.53 12.23
N GLY A 41 0.98 1.74 12.08
CA GLY A 41 -0.36 1.99 11.54
C GLY A 41 -0.36 2.70 10.18
N THR A 42 0.78 3.15 9.67
CA THR A 42 0.88 3.47 8.24
C THR A 42 1.53 2.25 7.62
N ALA A 43 0.71 1.33 7.09
CA ALA A 43 1.22 0.40 6.10
C ALA A 43 1.98 1.26 5.10
N SER A 44 3.32 1.18 5.14
CA SER A 44 4.17 1.72 4.11
C SER A 44 3.62 1.09 2.86
N LEU A 45 2.89 1.86 2.05
CA LEU A 45 2.55 1.43 0.71
C LEU A 45 3.90 1.34 0.01
N GLU A 46 4.51 0.16 0.10
CA GLU A 46 5.70 -0.19 -0.63
C GLU A 46 5.32 -0.02 -2.09
N TRP A 47 5.84 1.05 -2.68
CA TRP A 47 5.61 1.32 -4.09
C TRP A 47 6.14 0.13 -4.87
N PRO A 48 5.39 -0.36 -5.87
CA PRO A 48 5.86 -1.46 -6.69
C PRO A 48 7.22 -1.09 -7.28
N SER A 49 8.14 -2.05 -7.26
CA SER A 49 9.46 -1.91 -7.87
C SER A 49 9.35 -1.55 -9.34
N THR A 50 10.37 -0.90 -9.90
CA THR A 50 10.38 -0.56 -11.32
C THR A 50 10.23 -1.79 -12.21
N SER A 51 10.81 -2.93 -11.81
CA SER A 51 10.64 -4.21 -12.52
C SER A 51 9.19 -4.69 -12.53
N GLU A 52 8.48 -4.59 -11.39
CA GLU A 52 7.07 -4.98 -11.32
C GLU A 52 6.21 -4.08 -12.22
N LEU A 53 6.46 -2.76 -12.21
CA LEU A 53 5.80 -1.83 -13.12
C LEU A 53 6.04 -2.18 -14.59
N VAL A 54 7.29 -2.47 -14.96
CA VAL A 54 7.64 -2.87 -16.33
C VAL A 54 6.91 -4.14 -16.73
N LEU A 55 6.88 -5.17 -15.88
CA LEU A 55 6.18 -6.43 -16.16
C LEU A 55 4.66 -6.22 -16.27
N CYS A 56 4.07 -5.38 -15.41
CA CYS A 56 2.66 -5.03 -15.43
C CYS A 56 2.20 -4.35 -16.72
N VAL A 57 3.09 -3.66 -17.43
CA VAL A 57 2.81 -3.05 -18.73
C VAL A 57 3.19 -3.97 -19.89
N LEU A 58 4.35 -4.62 -19.80
CA LEU A 58 4.90 -5.43 -20.88
C LEU A 58 4.02 -6.65 -21.20
N PHE A 59 3.58 -7.41 -20.20
CA PHE A 59 2.81 -8.64 -20.44
C PHE A 59 1.45 -8.38 -21.11
N PRO A 60 0.64 -7.40 -20.67
CA PRO A 60 -0.61 -7.10 -21.37
C PRO A 60 -0.40 -6.57 -22.79
N VAL A 61 0.63 -5.76 -23.04
CA VAL A 61 0.96 -5.29 -24.39
C VAL A 61 1.31 -6.47 -25.29
N LEU A 62 2.15 -7.41 -24.81
CA LEU A 62 2.46 -8.62 -25.53
C LEU A 62 1.21 -9.48 -25.81
N GLY A 63 0.31 -9.60 -24.82
CA GLY A 63 -0.97 -10.29 -24.97
C GLY A 63 -1.88 -9.67 -26.02
N LEU A 64 -1.93 -8.33 -26.10
CA LEU A 64 -2.64 -7.60 -27.16
C LEU A 64 -2.06 -7.93 -28.55
N LEU A 65 -0.74 -7.86 -28.69
CA LEU A 65 -0.06 -8.17 -29.96
C LEU A 65 -0.32 -9.63 -30.40
N LEU A 66 -0.15 -10.58 -29.48
CA LEU A 66 -0.42 -11.99 -29.75
C LEU A 66 -1.91 -12.24 -30.07
N GLY A 67 -2.83 -11.53 -29.42
CA GLY A 67 -4.25 -11.56 -29.69
C GLY A 67 -4.61 -11.07 -31.10
N LEU A 68 -4.00 -9.97 -31.55
CA LEU A 68 -4.14 -9.46 -32.92
C LEU A 68 -3.60 -10.46 -33.95
N ILE A 69 -2.41 -11.01 -33.71
CA ILE A 69 -1.80 -12.04 -34.58
C ILE A 69 -2.69 -13.28 -34.64
N ALA A 70 -3.23 -13.73 -33.50
CA ALA A 70 -4.13 -14.89 -33.45
C ALA A 70 -5.42 -14.65 -34.24
N ARG A 71 -6.01 -13.44 -34.18
CA ARG A 71 -7.15 -13.06 -35.03
C ARG A 71 -6.79 -13.08 -36.52
N GLY A 72 -5.62 -12.54 -36.89
CA GLY A 72 -5.12 -12.55 -38.27
C GLY A 72 -4.94 -13.95 -38.84
N ARG A 73 -4.56 -14.92 -37.99
CA ARG A 73 -4.46 -16.36 -38.33
C ARG A 73 -5.80 -17.11 -38.30
N GLY A 74 -6.95 -16.41 -38.23
CA GLY A 74 -8.27 -17.04 -38.22
C GLY A 74 -8.73 -17.60 -36.87
N ARG A 75 -7.89 -17.58 -35.82
CA ARG A 75 -8.26 -18.03 -34.45
C ARG A 75 -9.03 -16.94 -33.70
N ARG A 76 -10.21 -16.58 -34.22
CA ARG A 76 -11.00 -15.42 -33.77
C ARG A 76 -11.43 -15.48 -32.31
N ALA A 77 -11.81 -16.66 -31.80
CA ALA A 77 -12.24 -16.84 -30.42
C ALA A 77 -11.05 -16.62 -29.45
N ALA A 78 -9.95 -17.36 -29.65
CA ALA A 78 -8.75 -17.23 -28.84
C ALA A 78 -8.18 -15.80 -28.87
N GLY A 79 -8.07 -15.20 -30.07
CA GLY A 79 -7.60 -13.82 -30.19
C GLY A 79 -8.51 -12.80 -29.49
N ARG A 80 -9.84 -13.01 -29.50
CA ARG A 80 -10.76 -12.14 -28.76
C ARG A 80 -10.59 -12.25 -27.26
N VAL A 81 -10.46 -13.47 -26.74
CA VAL A 81 -10.22 -13.71 -25.31
C VAL A 81 -8.93 -13.02 -24.88
N MET A 82 -7.83 -13.22 -25.62
CA MET A 82 -6.54 -12.58 -25.32
C MET A 82 -6.62 -11.04 -25.34
N LEU A 83 -7.30 -10.46 -26.33
CA LEU A 83 -7.46 -9.01 -26.41
C LEU A 83 -8.24 -8.45 -25.22
N LEU A 84 -9.35 -9.08 -24.86
CA LEU A 84 -10.21 -8.63 -23.76
C LEU A 84 -9.49 -8.77 -22.42
N THR A 85 -8.84 -9.90 -22.15
CA THR A 85 -8.13 -10.10 -20.88
C THR A 85 -6.96 -9.13 -20.74
N SER A 86 -6.15 -8.94 -21.78
CA SER A 86 -5.03 -7.99 -21.74
C SER A 86 -5.50 -6.53 -21.60
N ALA A 87 -6.56 -6.12 -22.30
CA ALA A 87 -7.12 -4.78 -22.15
C ALA A 87 -7.66 -4.54 -20.73
N SER A 88 -8.36 -5.51 -20.15
CA SER A 88 -8.86 -5.42 -18.78
C SER A 88 -7.73 -5.31 -17.74
N ILE A 89 -6.63 -6.06 -17.92
CA ILE A 89 -5.47 -5.96 -17.02
C ILE A 89 -4.84 -4.57 -17.10
N LEU A 90 -4.72 -3.98 -18.30
CA LEU A 90 -4.21 -2.61 -18.44
C LEU A 90 -5.10 -1.61 -17.70
N LEU A 91 -6.42 -1.70 -17.87
CA LEU A 91 -7.35 -0.77 -17.24
C LEU A 91 -7.38 -0.91 -15.71
N ILE A 92 -7.50 -2.14 -15.20
CA ILE A 92 -7.72 -2.41 -13.77
C ILE A 92 -6.43 -2.30 -12.98
N CYS A 93 -5.32 -2.89 -13.47
CA CYS A 93 -4.07 -2.94 -12.71
C CYS A 93 -3.25 -1.66 -12.86
N ASN A 94 -3.23 -1.04 -14.04
CA ASN A 94 -2.45 0.17 -14.25
C ASN A 94 -3.24 1.46 -13.94
N GLY A 95 -4.58 1.43 -14.01
CA GLY A 95 -5.41 2.61 -13.73
C GLY A 95 -5.14 3.25 -12.36
N PRO A 96 -5.15 2.49 -11.25
CA PRO A 96 -4.84 3.02 -9.91
C PRO A 96 -3.40 3.55 -9.79
N ILE A 97 -2.44 2.90 -10.47
CA ILE A 97 -1.04 3.33 -10.47
C ILE A 97 -0.90 4.67 -11.19
N PHE A 98 -1.50 4.81 -12.38
CA PHE A 98 -1.52 6.06 -13.13
C PHE A 98 -2.21 7.17 -12.34
N LEU A 99 -3.34 6.88 -11.70
CA LEU A 99 -4.05 7.84 -10.85
C LEU A 99 -3.18 8.30 -9.67
N ALA A 100 -2.50 7.37 -9.00
CA ALA A 100 -1.60 7.68 -7.88
C ALA A 100 -0.40 8.54 -8.32
N ILE A 101 0.17 8.26 -9.50
CA ILE A 101 1.25 9.08 -10.09
C ILE A 101 0.73 10.48 -10.41
N LEU A 102 -0.46 10.60 -11.04
CA LEU A 102 -1.06 11.88 -11.39
C LEU A 102 -1.35 12.73 -10.15
N VAL A 103 -1.98 12.15 -9.12
CA VAL A 103 -2.27 12.83 -7.84
C VAL A 103 -0.99 13.38 -7.23
N LYS A 104 0.08 12.58 -7.21
CA LYS A 104 1.40 12.99 -6.70
C LYS A 104 2.07 14.07 -7.55
N ALA A 105 1.80 14.15 -8.85
CA ALA A 105 2.34 15.18 -9.72
C ALA A 105 1.62 16.54 -9.60
N THR A 106 0.39 16.55 -9.06
CA THR A 106 -0.46 17.74 -8.98
C THR A 106 -0.57 18.39 -7.59
N GLY A 107 0.01 17.77 -6.55
CA GLY A 107 -0.01 18.28 -5.16
C GLY A 107 1.40 18.44 -4.61
#